data_AF-A0A7Y3M5Q4-F1
#
_entry.id   AF-A0A7Y3M5Q4-F1
#
_cell.length_a   1.000
_cell.length_b   1.000
_cell.length_c   1.000
_cell.angle_alpha   90.00
_cell.angle_beta   90.00
_cell.angle_gamma   90.00
#
_symmetry.space_group_name_H-M   'P 1'
#
loop_
_entity.id
_entity.type
_entity.pdbx_description
1 polymer ?
#
loop_
_entity_poly.entity_id
_entity_poly.type
_entity_poly.pdbx_seq_one_letter_code
_entity_poly.pdbx_strand_id
1 'polypeptide(L)'
;MKTLFNLNILKTGLIFCALLIASCGETNKENAEVVELEPPVLESASQEYADIVMKMYEHMSNFDHDAYGAIMADDITWYWPDGGADTRNSIKGKDNVIAFWKNWQETTGGKMTFAKNTLLPIKVNKPTNYYKAVGSGVLAYTDITITLKDQSTTVRQHAVMMFNDDMKISNVFLYYDRTGIMELTNVVFGETE
;
A
#
# COMPACT_ATOMS: atom_id res chain seq x y z
N MET A 1 19.85 -65.48 33.90
CA MET A 1 21.10 -66.21 34.15
C MET A 1 22.10 -65.80 33.07
N LYS A 2 23.28 -65.29 33.49
CA LYS A 2 24.49 -64.92 32.73
C LYS A 2 24.47 -63.68 31.81
N THR A 3 25.05 -62.62 32.38
CA THR A 3 26.01 -61.63 31.84
C THR A 3 26.83 -62.06 30.62
N LEU A 4 27.21 -61.08 29.77
CA LEU A 4 28.60 -60.58 29.65
C LEU A 4 28.73 -59.42 28.65
N PHE A 5 29.25 -58.31 29.15
CA PHE A 5 29.92 -57.25 28.38
C PHE A 5 31.17 -57.81 27.69
N ASN A 6 31.50 -57.29 26.51
CA ASN A 6 32.88 -57.37 26.01
C ASN A 6 33.34 -56.01 25.46
N LEU A 7 34.48 -55.59 26.01
CA LEU A 7 35.29 -54.42 25.72
C LEU A 7 36.51 -54.88 24.90
N ASN A 8 37.15 -53.95 24.19
CA ASN A 8 38.37 -54.07 23.35
C ASN A 8 38.03 -54.45 21.89
N ILE A 9 38.42 -53.66 20.88
CA ILE A 9 39.82 -53.48 20.47
C ILE A 9 40.07 -52.08 19.91
N LEU A 10 41.14 -51.51 20.46
CA LEU A 10 41.88 -50.31 20.09
C LEU A 10 42.72 -50.56 18.81
N LYS A 11 42.97 -49.49 18.04
CA LYS A 11 44.08 -49.28 17.07
C LYS A 11 43.81 -49.54 15.58
N THR A 12 43.36 -48.48 14.91
CA THR A 12 43.83 -48.04 13.57
C THR A 12 43.41 -46.57 13.46
N GLY A 13 44.27 -45.58 13.71
CA GLY A 13 45.47 -45.30 12.92
C GLY A 13 45.07 -44.37 11.77
N LEU A 14 44.74 -43.11 12.05
CA LEU A 14 45.68 -41.98 11.94
C LEU A 14 46.25 -41.80 10.53
N ILE A 15 45.39 -41.63 9.52
CA ILE A 15 45.75 -41.17 8.17
C ILE A 15 44.57 -40.36 7.62
N PHE A 16 44.41 -39.09 7.99
CA PHE A 16 43.64 -38.09 7.20
C PHE A 16 43.82 -36.65 7.74
N CYS A 17 45.00 -36.29 8.25
CA CYS A 17 45.25 -34.97 8.85
C CYS A 17 46.53 -34.29 8.36
N ALA A 18 46.89 -34.49 7.08
CA ALA A 18 48.09 -33.89 6.48
C ALA A 18 47.88 -33.32 5.06
N LEU A 19 46.68 -32.78 4.76
CA LEU A 19 46.39 -32.10 3.49
C LEU A 19 45.88 -30.65 3.65
N LEU A 20 46.10 -30.01 4.80
CA LEU A 20 45.61 -28.66 5.08
C LEU A 20 46.70 -27.57 5.17
N ILE A 21 47.88 -27.77 4.55
CA ILE A 21 48.96 -26.78 4.62
C ILE A 21 49.70 -26.64 3.28
N ALA A 22 49.00 -26.26 2.22
CA ALA A 22 49.64 -25.68 1.03
C ALA A 22 48.59 -25.02 0.12
N SER A 23 48.19 -23.78 0.44
CA SER A 23 47.96 -22.71 -0.54
C SER A 23 47.49 -21.44 0.19
N CYS A 24 48.41 -20.81 0.91
CA CYS A 24 48.39 -19.34 0.98
C CYS A 24 48.87 -18.86 -0.40
N GLY A 25 47.96 -18.79 -1.36
CA GLY A 25 48.13 -17.92 -2.51
C GLY A 25 47.83 -16.50 -2.05
N GLU A 26 48.76 -15.57 -2.29
CA GLU A 26 48.52 -14.14 -2.14
C GLU A 26 47.27 -13.77 -2.96
N THR A 27 46.14 -13.60 -2.28
CA THR A 27 45.00 -12.89 -2.86
C THR A 27 45.45 -11.45 -3.05
N ASN A 28 45.90 -11.15 -4.26
CA ASN A 28 45.85 -9.81 -4.81
C ASN A 28 44.51 -9.21 -4.38
N LYS A 29 44.57 -8.11 -3.61
CA LYS A 29 43.41 -7.26 -3.37
C LYS A 29 43.02 -6.68 -4.72
N GLU A 30 42.25 -7.46 -5.47
CA GLU A 30 41.39 -6.93 -6.50
C GLU A 30 40.53 -5.89 -5.78
N ASN A 31 40.73 -4.63 -6.14
CA ASN A 31 39.82 -3.56 -5.78
C ASN A 31 38.48 -3.98 -6.35
N ALA A 32 37.67 -4.66 -5.53
CA ALA A 32 36.27 -4.87 -5.82
C ALA A 32 35.67 -3.48 -5.85
N GLU A 33 35.61 -2.91 -7.06
CA GLU A 33 34.81 -1.75 -7.36
C GLU A 33 33.42 -2.06 -6.81
N VAL A 34 33.01 -1.33 -5.78
CA VAL A 34 31.67 -1.46 -5.20
C VAL A 34 30.74 -1.00 -6.30
N VAL A 35 30.20 -1.96 -7.07
CA VAL A 35 29.15 -1.69 -8.04
C VAL A 35 27.95 -1.25 -7.22
N GLU A 36 27.75 0.07 -7.13
CA GLU A 36 26.57 0.68 -6.55
C GLU A 36 25.38 0.28 -7.43
N LEU A 37 24.67 -0.77 -7.01
CA LEU A 37 23.47 -1.22 -7.71
C LEU A 37 22.43 -0.12 -7.59
N GLU A 38 21.98 0.40 -8.73
CA GLU A 38 20.90 1.39 -8.72
C GLU A 38 19.67 0.80 -8.03
N PRO A 39 18.96 1.60 -7.21
CA PRO A 39 17.78 1.11 -6.51
C PRO A 39 16.71 0.65 -7.52
N PRO A 40 15.98 -0.43 -7.20
CA PRO A 40 14.88 -0.88 -8.03
C PRO A 40 13.83 0.22 -8.14
N VAL A 41 13.10 0.22 -9.26
CA VAL A 41 12.03 1.21 -9.52
C VAL A 41 10.99 1.25 -8.40
N LEU A 42 10.64 0.08 -7.87
CA LEU A 42 9.69 -0.10 -6.79
C LEU A 42 10.21 -1.17 -5.82
N GLU A 43 10.05 -0.91 -4.53
CA GLU A 43 10.38 -1.82 -3.44
C GLU A 43 9.27 -1.85 -2.38
N SER A 44 9.29 -2.83 -1.48
CA SER A 44 8.35 -2.89 -0.36
C SER A 44 8.62 -1.76 0.63
N ALA A 45 7.56 -1.16 1.17
CA ALA A 45 7.66 -0.19 2.27
C ALA A 45 7.19 -0.78 3.61
N SER A 46 7.29 0.03 4.67
CA SER A 46 6.80 -0.33 6.01
C SER A 46 5.31 -0.63 6.00
N GLN A 47 4.90 -1.63 6.78
CA GLN A 47 3.49 -1.98 7.00
C GLN A 47 2.69 -0.82 7.61
N GLU A 48 3.35 0.08 8.33
CA GLU A 48 2.74 1.25 8.98
C GLU A 48 1.93 2.12 7.99
N TYR A 49 2.36 2.21 6.73
CA TYR A 49 1.62 2.94 5.71
C TYR A 49 0.25 2.30 5.42
N ALA A 50 0.17 0.97 5.38
CA ALA A 50 -1.11 0.27 5.22
C ALA A 50 -1.99 0.41 6.46
N ASP A 51 -1.42 0.48 7.67
CA ASP A 51 -2.18 0.71 8.89
C ASP A 51 -2.82 2.11 8.90
N ILE A 52 -2.12 3.12 8.37
CA ILE A 52 -2.69 4.47 8.17
C ILE A 52 -3.86 4.43 7.19
N VAL A 53 -3.73 3.71 6.07
CA VAL A 53 -4.85 3.57 5.10
C VAL A 53 -6.04 2.83 5.70
N MET A 54 -5.82 1.80 6.52
CA MET A 54 -6.92 1.14 7.25
C MET A 54 -7.65 2.11 8.19
N LYS A 55 -6.91 2.93 8.95
CA LYS A 55 -7.50 3.98 9.80
C LYS A 55 -8.27 5.01 8.99
N MET A 56 -7.76 5.40 7.82
CA MET A 56 -8.48 6.28 6.91
C MET A 56 -9.84 5.70 6.55
N TYR A 57 -9.89 4.43 6.13
CA TYR A 57 -11.14 3.77 5.77
C TYR A 57 -12.11 3.68 6.95
N GLU A 58 -11.62 3.37 8.15
CA GLU A 58 -12.42 3.36 9.37
C GLU A 58 -13.03 4.74 9.66
N HIS A 59 -12.21 5.79 9.67
CA HIS A 59 -12.67 7.16 9.92
C HIS A 59 -13.64 7.64 8.83
N MET A 60 -13.37 7.33 7.56
CA MET A 60 -14.29 7.65 6.46
C MET A 60 -15.63 6.93 6.61
N SER A 61 -15.64 5.65 7.03
CA SER A 61 -16.88 4.91 7.28
C SER A 61 -17.70 5.46 8.44
N ASN A 62 -17.04 6.05 9.43
CA ASN A 62 -17.68 6.67 10.58
C ASN A 62 -17.98 8.16 10.37
N PHE A 63 -17.65 8.73 9.21
CA PHE A 63 -17.68 10.17 8.96
C PHE A 63 -16.94 11.01 10.01
N ASP A 64 -15.85 10.47 10.55
CA ASP A 64 -14.97 11.19 11.46
C ASP A 64 -14.02 12.09 10.67
N HIS A 65 -14.55 13.23 10.23
CA HIS A 65 -13.86 14.17 9.34
C HIS A 65 -12.59 14.76 9.93
N ASP A 66 -12.58 14.98 11.23
CA ASP A 66 -11.43 15.53 11.91
C ASP A 66 -10.32 14.47 12.02
N ALA A 67 -10.67 13.21 12.32
CA ALA A 67 -9.70 12.13 12.41
C ALA A 67 -9.11 11.73 11.06
N TYR A 68 -9.92 11.56 10.00
CA TYR A 68 -9.31 11.31 8.67
C TYR A 68 -8.63 12.56 8.12
N GLY A 69 -9.05 13.77 8.49
CA GLY A 69 -8.33 15.00 8.17
C GLY A 69 -6.93 15.02 8.78
N ALA A 70 -6.79 14.54 10.01
CA ALA A 70 -5.51 14.51 10.72
C ALA A 70 -4.45 13.58 10.08
N ILE A 71 -4.84 12.63 9.22
CA ILE A 71 -3.91 11.75 8.49
C ILE A 71 -3.60 12.23 7.07
N MET A 72 -4.26 13.28 6.60
CA MET A 72 -4.01 13.90 5.29
C MET A 72 -2.98 15.03 5.41
N ALA A 73 -2.17 15.20 4.37
CA ALA A 73 -1.29 16.35 4.22
C ALA A 73 -2.12 17.59 3.91
N ASP A 74 -1.67 18.79 4.31
CA ASP A 74 -2.39 20.04 4.07
C ASP A 74 -2.60 20.31 2.58
N ASP A 75 -1.64 19.92 1.75
CA ASP A 75 -1.60 20.09 0.30
C ASP A 75 -2.09 18.85 -0.49
N ILE A 76 -2.80 17.93 0.16
CA ILE A 76 -3.30 16.69 -0.46
C ILE A 76 -4.00 16.95 -1.80
N THR A 77 -3.75 16.09 -2.78
CA THR A 77 -4.55 16.04 -4.02
C THR A 77 -5.32 14.73 -4.13
N TRP A 78 -6.64 14.84 -4.24
CA TRP A 78 -7.56 13.74 -4.43
C TRP A 78 -8.00 13.64 -5.89
N TYR A 79 -7.71 12.53 -6.56
CA TYR A 79 -7.98 12.30 -7.97
C TYR A 79 -9.11 11.30 -8.15
N TRP A 80 -10.17 11.71 -8.84
CA TRP A 80 -11.35 10.88 -9.12
C TRP A 80 -11.04 9.82 -10.18
N PRO A 81 -11.84 8.73 -10.27
CA PRO A 81 -11.61 7.67 -11.25
C PRO A 81 -12.13 8.04 -12.65
N ASP A 82 -12.20 9.33 -12.98
CA ASP A 82 -12.73 9.84 -14.23
C ASP A 82 -11.66 10.47 -15.12
N GLY A 83 -11.97 10.57 -16.41
CA GLY A 83 -11.06 11.12 -17.40
C GLY A 83 -9.74 10.35 -17.58
N GLY A 84 -8.94 10.84 -18.52
CA GLY A 84 -7.54 10.45 -18.68
C GLY A 84 -6.63 11.32 -17.82
N ALA A 85 -5.32 11.13 -17.95
CA ALA A 85 -4.32 11.87 -17.17
C ALA A 85 -4.51 13.40 -17.20
N ASP A 86 -4.88 13.96 -18.36
CA ASP A 86 -5.04 15.40 -18.58
C ASP A 86 -6.46 15.92 -18.27
N THR A 87 -7.45 15.03 -18.14
CA THR A 87 -8.87 15.41 -17.99
C THR A 87 -9.49 14.91 -16.69
N ARG A 88 -8.70 14.26 -15.84
CA ARG A 88 -9.15 13.72 -14.57
C ARG A 88 -9.50 14.83 -13.59
N ASN A 89 -10.71 14.74 -13.02
CA ASN A 89 -11.13 15.68 -12.01
C ASN A 89 -10.36 15.43 -10.71
N SER A 90 -10.05 16.53 -10.00
CA SER A 90 -9.35 16.45 -8.72
C SER A 90 -9.78 17.55 -7.76
N ILE A 91 -9.57 17.30 -6.47
CA ILE A 91 -9.74 18.25 -5.37
C ILE A 91 -8.38 18.44 -4.73
N LYS A 92 -7.96 19.68 -4.51
CA LYS A 92 -6.66 20.03 -3.91
C LYS A 92 -6.84 20.72 -2.58
N GLY A 93 -5.99 20.37 -1.62
CA GLY A 93 -6.00 20.91 -0.27
C GLY A 93 -6.91 20.13 0.67
N LYS A 94 -6.42 19.87 1.88
CA LYS A 94 -7.11 19.08 2.91
C LYS A 94 -8.50 19.62 3.22
N ASP A 95 -8.62 20.93 3.42
CA ASP A 95 -9.89 21.58 3.77
C ASP A 95 -10.94 21.40 2.67
N ASN A 96 -10.54 21.44 1.40
CA ASN A 96 -11.46 21.23 0.27
C ASN A 96 -11.90 19.77 0.17
N VAL A 97 -11.01 18.81 0.43
CA VAL A 97 -11.36 17.37 0.48
C VAL A 97 -12.34 17.11 1.62
N ILE A 98 -12.08 17.67 2.81
CA ILE A 98 -12.98 17.55 3.97
C ILE A 98 -14.33 18.19 3.67
N ALA A 99 -14.35 19.41 3.13
CA ALA A 99 -15.58 20.12 2.79
C ALA A 99 -16.43 19.35 1.77
N PHE A 100 -15.79 18.75 0.76
CA PHE A 100 -16.48 17.89 -0.21
C PHE A 100 -17.20 16.72 0.47
N TRP A 101 -16.51 15.96 1.33
CA TRP A 101 -17.09 14.80 1.99
C TRP A 101 -18.17 15.17 3.02
N LYS A 102 -18.00 16.28 3.75
CA LYS A 102 -19.04 16.83 4.62
C LYS A 102 -20.29 17.18 3.82
N ASN A 103 -20.13 17.94 2.73
CA ASN A 103 -21.25 18.29 1.86
C ASN A 103 -21.90 17.04 1.23
N TRP A 104 -21.12 16.05 0.80
CA TRP A 104 -21.66 14.80 0.27
C TRP A 104 -22.52 14.08 1.32
N GLN A 105 -22.04 13.96 2.56
CA GLN A 105 -22.83 13.37 3.64
C GLN A 105 -24.11 14.15 3.90
N GLU A 106 -24.03 15.48 4.02
CA GLU A 106 -25.17 16.35 4.32
C GLU A 106 -26.23 16.31 3.22
N THR A 107 -25.81 16.35 1.96
CA THR A 107 -26.72 16.43 0.80
C THR A 107 -27.31 15.08 0.41
N THR A 108 -26.60 13.98 0.64
CA THR A 108 -27.04 12.65 0.22
C THR A 108 -27.59 11.78 1.34
N GLY A 109 -27.24 12.09 2.60
CA GLY A 109 -27.45 11.19 3.73
C GLY A 109 -26.69 9.86 3.59
N GLY A 110 -25.69 9.82 2.71
CA GLY A 110 -25.01 8.60 2.30
C GLY A 110 -24.16 7.97 3.40
N LYS A 111 -23.84 6.69 3.22
CA LYS A 111 -22.88 5.93 4.02
C LYS A 111 -21.89 5.22 3.11
N MET A 112 -20.68 5.02 3.61
CA MET A 112 -19.62 4.33 2.88
C MET A 112 -18.96 3.29 3.79
N THR A 113 -18.82 2.06 3.32
CA THR A 113 -18.07 1.02 4.03
C THR A 113 -16.98 0.42 3.14
N PHE A 114 -15.89 0.00 3.78
CA PHE A 114 -14.73 -0.58 3.11
C PHE A 114 -14.53 -2.01 3.59
N ALA A 115 -14.40 -2.95 2.66
CA ALA A 115 -14.23 -4.36 2.97
C ALA A 115 -13.26 -5.06 2.02
N LYS A 116 -12.82 -6.27 2.39
CA LYS A 116 -11.91 -7.11 1.60
C LYS A 116 -10.65 -6.35 1.15
N ASN A 117 -10.03 -5.66 2.11
CA ASN A 117 -8.86 -4.83 1.89
C ASN A 117 -7.63 -5.69 1.62
N THR A 118 -6.97 -5.45 0.50
CA THR A 118 -5.61 -5.91 0.21
C THR A 118 -4.74 -4.69 0.06
N LEU A 119 -3.82 -4.48 1.01
CA LEU A 119 -2.98 -3.29 1.08
C LEU A 119 -1.52 -3.71 0.89
N LEU A 120 -0.86 -3.11 -0.10
CA LEU A 120 0.53 -3.37 -0.44
C LEU A 120 1.32 -2.06 -0.27
N PRO A 121 2.03 -1.88 0.86
CA PRO A 121 2.96 -0.79 1.04
C PRO A 121 4.11 -0.88 0.04
N ILE A 122 4.36 0.21 -0.66
CA ILE A 122 5.40 0.32 -1.69
C ILE A 122 6.23 1.58 -1.46
N LYS A 123 7.45 1.57 -1.97
CA LYS A 123 8.28 2.76 -2.14
C LYS A 123 8.67 2.86 -3.61
N VAL A 124 8.34 3.99 -4.22
CA VAL A 124 8.62 4.32 -5.61
C VAL A 124 9.91 5.14 -5.62
N ASN A 125 11.00 4.56 -6.13
CA ASN A 125 12.30 5.24 -6.19
C ASN A 125 12.49 6.02 -7.49
N LYS A 126 11.77 5.63 -8.56
CA LYS A 126 11.80 6.31 -9.86
C LYS A 126 10.36 6.51 -10.37
N PRO A 127 10.03 7.67 -10.95
CA PRO A 127 8.71 7.92 -11.51
C PRO A 127 8.29 6.83 -12.50
N THR A 128 7.17 6.16 -12.25
CA THR A 128 6.62 5.12 -13.15
C THR A 128 5.32 5.53 -13.82
N ASN A 129 4.69 6.61 -13.34
CA ASN A 129 3.38 7.04 -13.80
C ASN A 129 3.42 8.47 -14.35
N TYR A 130 2.33 8.84 -15.03
CA TYR A 130 2.14 10.19 -15.57
C TYR A 130 2.29 11.28 -14.50
N TYR A 131 1.78 11.03 -13.29
CA TYR A 131 1.82 11.96 -12.17
C TYR A 131 3.21 12.10 -11.54
N LYS A 132 4.19 11.33 -12.01
CA LYS A 132 5.58 11.29 -11.55
C LYS A 132 5.71 11.16 -10.03
N ALA A 133 4.79 10.43 -9.41
CA ALA A 133 4.81 10.22 -7.97
C ALA A 133 6.04 9.38 -7.57
N VAL A 134 6.75 9.83 -6.54
CA VAL A 134 7.94 9.20 -5.95
C VAL A 134 7.74 9.24 -4.43
N GLY A 135 8.29 8.25 -3.72
CA GLY A 135 8.17 8.14 -2.27
C GLY A 135 7.38 6.91 -1.82
N SER A 136 7.01 6.89 -0.55
CA SER A 136 6.23 5.79 0.03
C SER A 136 4.74 5.92 -0.28
N GLY A 137 4.10 4.78 -0.48
CA GLY A 137 2.69 4.69 -0.85
C GLY A 137 2.07 3.35 -0.50
N VAL A 138 0.78 3.24 -0.72
CA VAL A 138 0.02 1.99 -0.60
C VAL A 138 -0.78 1.78 -1.88
N LEU A 139 -0.61 0.61 -2.49
CA LEU A 139 -1.56 0.09 -3.47
C LEU A 139 -2.66 -0.64 -2.70
N ALA A 140 -3.89 -0.13 -2.80
CA ALA A 140 -5.04 -0.64 -2.08
C ALA A 140 -6.06 -1.23 -3.05
N TYR A 141 -6.43 -2.50 -2.85
CA TYR A 141 -7.56 -3.14 -3.52
C TYR A 141 -8.65 -3.42 -2.49
N THR A 142 -9.78 -2.73 -2.63
CA THR A 142 -10.82 -2.65 -1.60
C THR A 142 -12.20 -2.69 -2.23
N ASP A 143 -13.16 -3.37 -1.60
CA ASP A 143 -14.57 -3.22 -1.94
C ASP A 143 -15.11 -1.98 -1.22
N ILE A 144 -15.69 -1.05 -1.97
CA ILE A 144 -16.41 0.10 -1.41
C ILE A 144 -17.89 -0.13 -1.61
N THR A 145 -18.64 -0.16 -0.51
CA THR A 145 -20.10 -0.16 -0.54
C THR A 145 -20.60 1.24 -0.24
N ILE A 146 -21.34 1.83 -1.19
CA ILE A 146 -22.05 3.09 -1.01
C ILE A 146 -23.51 2.78 -0.75
N THR A 147 -24.06 3.35 0.31
CA THR A 147 -25.48 3.25 0.65
C THR A 147 -26.09 4.64 0.65
N LEU A 148 -27.17 4.84 -0.11
CA LEU A 148 -27.93 6.08 -0.16
C LEU A 148 -29.40 5.73 0.13
N LYS A 149 -29.98 6.37 1.16
CA LYS A 149 -31.27 5.94 1.74
C LYS A 149 -31.22 4.42 2.07
N ASP A 150 -32.15 3.63 1.54
CA ASP A 150 -32.24 2.18 1.78
C ASP A 150 -31.64 1.34 0.63
N GLN A 151 -30.94 1.97 -0.32
CA GLN A 151 -30.36 1.33 -1.50
C GLN A 151 -28.83 1.34 -1.41
N SER A 152 -28.17 0.32 -1.95
CA SER A 152 -26.71 0.21 -1.91
C SER A 152 -26.13 -0.38 -3.19
N THR A 153 -24.89 0.00 -3.48
CA THR A 153 -24.07 -0.59 -4.54
C THR A 153 -22.66 -0.84 -4.01
N THR A 154 -21.99 -1.87 -4.53
CA THR A 154 -20.61 -2.20 -4.17
C THR A 154 -19.73 -2.22 -5.40
N VAL A 155 -18.59 -1.53 -5.33
CA VAL A 155 -17.60 -1.49 -6.41
C VAL A 155 -16.24 -1.93 -5.90
N ARG A 156 -15.48 -2.66 -6.73
CA ARG A 156 -14.06 -2.96 -6.44
C ARG A 156 -13.23 -1.75 -6.83
N GLN A 157 -12.59 -1.13 -5.85
CA GLN A 157 -11.65 -0.03 -6.02
C GLN A 157 -10.21 -0.52 -6.03
N HIS A 158 -9.44 -0.02 -6.99
CA HIS A 158 -7.99 0.09 -6.88
C HIS A 158 -7.66 1.55 -6.54
N ALA A 159 -6.92 1.78 -5.46
CA ALA A 159 -6.43 3.10 -5.08
C ALA A 159 -4.92 3.09 -4.88
N VAL A 160 -4.28 4.22 -5.20
CA VAL A 160 -2.88 4.48 -4.86
C VAL A 160 -2.87 5.67 -3.91
N MET A 161 -2.36 5.47 -2.69
CA MET A 161 -2.23 6.54 -1.70
C MET A 161 -0.76 6.79 -1.44
N MET A 162 -0.26 7.97 -1.81
CA MET A 162 1.13 8.37 -1.58
C MET A 162 1.23 9.21 -0.30
N PHE A 163 2.39 9.13 0.35
CA PHE A 163 2.67 9.82 1.60
C PHE A 163 3.76 10.88 1.41
N ASN A 164 3.66 11.97 2.18
CA ASN A 164 4.75 12.92 2.35
C ASN A 164 5.73 12.45 3.45
N ASP A 165 6.76 13.25 3.70
CA ASP A 165 7.82 12.95 4.67
C ASP A 165 7.31 12.88 6.13
N ASP A 166 6.16 13.51 6.42
CA ASP A 166 5.49 13.47 7.74
C ASP A 166 4.55 12.26 7.89
N MET A 167 4.62 11.28 6.97
CA MET A 167 3.74 10.11 6.90
C MET A 167 2.26 10.48 6.81
N LYS A 168 1.94 11.61 6.15
CA LYS A 168 0.58 12.02 5.83
C LYS A 168 0.26 11.73 4.38
N ILE A 169 -0.99 11.38 4.10
CA ILE A 169 -1.43 11.08 2.73
C ILE A 169 -1.45 12.38 1.92
N SER A 170 -0.61 12.46 0.88
CA SER A 170 -0.43 13.63 0.01
C SER A 170 -1.11 13.46 -1.34
N ASN A 171 -1.32 12.24 -1.81
CA ASN A 171 -2.04 11.99 -3.05
C ASN A 171 -2.94 10.76 -2.91
N VAL A 172 -4.16 10.86 -3.42
CA VAL A 172 -5.10 9.73 -3.51
C VAL A 172 -5.53 9.58 -4.96
N PHE A 173 -5.13 8.49 -5.60
CA PHE A 173 -5.52 8.15 -6.96
C PHE A 173 -6.55 7.04 -6.94
N LEU A 174 -7.76 7.31 -7.41
CA LEU A 174 -8.84 6.31 -7.44
C LEU A 174 -9.02 5.72 -8.84
N TYR A 175 -9.32 4.43 -8.88
CA TYR A 175 -9.64 3.67 -10.08
C TYR A 175 -10.75 2.66 -9.77
N TYR A 176 -11.94 2.89 -10.32
CA TYR A 176 -13.06 1.96 -10.25
C TYR A 176 -14.09 2.29 -11.33
N ASP A 177 -14.92 1.30 -11.66
CA ASP A 177 -16.10 1.51 -12.49
C ASP A 177 -17.16 2.27 -11.69
N ARG A 178 -17.53 3.46 -12.17
CA ARG A 178 -18.51 4.34 -11.52
C ARG A 178 -19.96 3.96 -11.84
N THR A 179 -20.20 3.05 -12.79
CA THR A 179 -21.53 2.76 -13.34
C THR A 179 -22.53 2.46 -12.23
N GLY A 180 -22.21 1.53 -11.32
CA GLY A 180 -23.12 1.17 -10.22
C GLY A 180 -23.42 2.31 -9.23
N ILE A 181 -22.48 3.26 -9.04
CA ILE A 181 -22.69 4.44 -8.19
C ILE A 181 -23.57 5.47 -8.89
N MET A 182 -23.39 5.67 -10.20
CA MET A 182 -24.22 6.55 -11.00
C MET A 182 -25.66 6.04 -11.06
N GLU A 183 -25.84 4.74 -11.34
CA GLU A 183 -27.16 4.09 -11.33
C GLU A 183 -27.86 4.24 -9.98
N LEU A 184 -27.15 3.98 -8.87
CA LEU A 184 -27.68 4.18 -7.51
C LEU A 184 -28.13 5.63 -7.29
N THR A 185 -27.32 6.61 -7.70
CA THR A 185 -27.62 8.03 -7.54
C THR A 185 -28.86 8.42 -8.33
N ASN A 186 -28.98 7.96 -9.58
CA ASN A 186 -30.14 8.20 -10.44
C ASN A 186 -31.42 7.59 -9.86
N VAL A 187 -31.35 6.36 -9.33
CA VAL A 187 -32.49 5.70 -8.68
C VAL A 187 -32.93 6.45 -7.41
N VAL A 188 -31.97 6.94 -6.62
CA VAL A 188 -32.25 7.52 -5.29
C VAL A 188 -32.69 8.98 -5.36
N PHE A 189 -32.09 9.77 -6.23
CA PHE A 189 -32.34 11.21 -6.33
C PHE A 189 -33.12 11.61 -7.57
N GLY A 190 -33.06 10.82 -8.64
CA GLY A 190 -33.78 11.08 -9.88
C GLY A 190 -33.30 12.33 -10.61
N GLU A 191 -32.86 12.17 -11.86
CA GLU A 191 -33.58 12.93 -12.88
C GLU A 191 -34.85 12.11 -13.14
N THR A 192 -35.99 12.64 -12.70
CA THR A 192 -37.27 12.22 -13.29
C THR A 192 -37.17 12.50 -14.78
N GLU A 193 -37.20 11.47 -15.62
CA GLU A 193 -37.74 11.66 -16.98
C GLU A 193 -39.19 12.19 -16.89
#